data_AF-M1DV22-F1
#
_entry.id   AF-M1DV22-F1
#
_cell.length_a   1.000
_cell.length_b   1.000
_cell.length_c   1.000
_cell.angle_alpha   90.00
_cell.angle_beta   90.00
_cell.angle_gamma   90.00
#
_symmetry.space_group_name_H-M   'P 1'
#
loop_
_entity.id
_entity.type
_entity.pdbx_description
1 polymer ?
#
loop_
_entity_poly.entity_id
_entity_poly.type
_entity_poly.pdbx_seq_one_letter_code
_entity_poly.pdbx_strand_id
1 'polypeptide(L)'
;MVQADPSIHSIELVEKCCEPQNHSHVFVFGGGVKTKELKGGTSSKAKLLFALRSTQEDNKYLNEENKSLNNRLSTLEDEMKEIRKMQELFAAQQSHVQPMTSPVSTE
;
A
#
# COMPACT_ATOMS: atom_id res chain seq x y z
N MET A 1 -62.15 21.63 1.39
CA MET A 1 -61.58 21.72 0.02
C MET A 1 -61.17 23.17 -0.17
N VAL A 2 -59.87 23.46 -0.27
CA VAL A 2 -59.38 24.83 -0.50
C VAL A 2 -59.59 25.14 -1.98
N GLN A 3 -60.46 26.11 -2.25
CA GLN A 3 -60.78 26.58 -3.59
C GLN A 3 -59.61 27.46 -4.08
N ALA A 4 -58.82 26.95 -5.02
CA ALA A 4 -57.74 27.73 -5.65
C ALA A 4 -58.37 28.74 -6.62
N ASP A 5 -58.07 30.01 -6.41
CA ASP A 5 -58.47 31.11 -7.28
C ASP A 5 -57.76 30.95 -8.64
N PRO A 6 -58.49 30.85 -9.77
CA PRO A 6 -57.88 30.58 -11.09
C PRO A 6 -56.99 31.71 -11.62
N SER A 7 -57.01 32.86 -10.95
CA SER A 7 -56.35 34.10 -11.38
C SER A 7 -54.91 34.25 -10.88
N ILE A 8 -54.45 33.41 -9.97
CA ILE A 8 -53.11 33.53 -9.38
C ILE A 8 -52.07 32.96 -10.36
N HIS A 9 -51.17 33.82 -10.82
CA HIS A 9 -50.10 33.43 -11.73
C HIS A 9 -49.16 32.45 -11.02
N SER A 10 -48.71 31.40 -11.71
CA SER A 10 -47.92 30.30 -11.14
C SER A 10 -46.67 30.75 -10.38
N ILE A 11 -46.13 31.93 -10.73
CA ILE A 11 -44.99 32.54 -10.04
C ILE A 11 -45.33 33.03 -8.63
N GLU A 12 -46.53 33.57 -8.42
CA GLU A 12 -47.00 34.09 -7.14
C GLU A 12 -47.30 32.94 -6.16
N LEU A 13 -47.67 31.76 -6.67
CA LEU A 13 -47.81 30.53 -5.87
C LEU A 13 -46.46 30.01 -5.35
N VAL A 14 -45.40 30.12 -6.16
CA VAL A 14 -44.06 29.64 -5.78
C VAL A 14 -43.45 30.55 -4.71
N GLU A 15 -43.60 31.86 -4.84
CA GLU A 15 -43.11 32.86 -3.88
C GLU A 15 -43.86 32.84 -2.54
N LYS A 16 -45.11 32.32 -2.53
CA LYS A 16 -45.88 32.13 -1.30
C LYS A 16 -45.52 30.84 -0.55
N CYS A 17 -45.00 29.84 -1.26
CA CYS A 17 -44.56 28.55 -0.67
C CYS A 17 -43.08 28.56 -0.28
N CYS A 18 -42.27 29.33 -0.96
CA CYS A 18 -40.84 29.48 -0.72
C CYS A 18 -40.59 30.95 -0.41
N GLU A 19 -39.97 31.24 0.74
CA GLU A 19 -39.58 32.61 1.14
C GLU A 19 -38.97 33.40 -0.02
N PRO A 20 -39.05 34.75 -0.04
CA PRO A 20 -38.58 35.60 -1.13
C PRO A 20 -37.20 35.14 -1.62
N GLN A 21 -37.17 34.38 -2.73
CA GLN A 21 -35.93 33.84 -3.22
C GLN A 21 -35.20 34.98 -3.93
N ASN A 22 -34.06 35.38 -3.38
CA ASN A 22 -33.16 36.29 -4.06
C ASN A 22 -32.82 35.68 -5.42
N HIS A 23 -33.35 36.29 -6.48
CA HIS A 23 -33.27 35.84 -7.88
C HIS A 23 -31.82 35.60 -8.38
N SER A 24 -30.82 36.00 -7.59
CA SER A 24 -29.39 35.85 -7.88
C SER A 24 -28.81 34.49 -7.47
N HIS A 25 -29.48 33.68 -6.63
CA HIS A 25 -28.90 32.41 -6.20
C HIS A 25 -29.94 31.36 -5.80
N VAL A 26 -30.62 30.79 -6.79
CA VAL A 26 -31.39 29.56 -6.60
C VAL A 26 -30.42 28.37 -6.65
N PHE A 27 -30.05 27.81 -5.50
CA PHE A 27 -29.48 26.46 -5.47
C PHE A 27 -30.60 25.44 -5.60
N VAL A 28 -30.81 24.90 -6.81
CA VAL A 28 -31.54 23.64 -6.96
C VAL A 28 -30.51 22.54 -7.16
N PHE A 29 -30.36 21.65 -6.18
CA PHE A 29 -29.70 20.36 -6.42
C PHE A 29 -30.68 19.45 -7.18
N GLY A 30 -30.88 19.77 -8.46
CA GLY A 30 -31.86 19.14 -9.36
C GLY A 30 -31.23 18.22 -10.42
N GLY A 31 -29.95 17.89 -10.28
CA GLY A 31 -29.27 16.92 -11.14
C GLY A 31 -29.33 15.52 -10.54
N GLY A 32 -30.49 14.86 -10.57
CA GLY A 32 -30.56 13.45 -10.19
C GLY A 32 -29.58 12.62 -10.99
N VAL A 33 -28.80 11.75 -10.33
CA VAL A 33 -27.86 10.82 -10.98
C VAL A 33 -28.63 10.02 -12.03
N LYS A 34 -28.24 10.12 -13.30
CA LYS A 34 -28.97 9.46 -14.39
C LYS A 34 -28.78 7.94 -14.22
N THR A 35 -29.80 7.13 -14.52
CA THR A 35 -29.67 5.65 -14.47
C THR A 35 -28.52 5.11 -15.33
N LYS A 36 -28.08 5.85 -16.35
CA LYS A 36 -26.87 5.55 -17.13
C LYS A 36 -25.54 5.83 -16.40
N GLU A 37 -25.53 6.74 -15.44
CA GLU A 37 -24.41 6.96 -14.50
C GLU A 37 -24.42 5.90 -13.39
N LEU A 38 -25.59 5.38 -13.02
CA LEU A 38 -25.72 4.18 -12.17
C LEU A 38 -25.34 2.88 -12.92
N LYS A 39 -25.35 2.90 -14.26
CA LYS A 39 -24.93 1.79 -15.13
C LYS A 39 -23.40 1.66 -15.25
N GLY A 40 -22.64 2.24 -14.32
CA GLY A 40 -21.26 1.84 -14.02
C GLY A 40 -21.16 0.59 -13.12
N GLY A 41 -22.30 -0.06 -12.82
CA GLY A 41 -22.43 -1.07 -11.76
C GLY A 41 -22.51 -2.52 -12.26
N THR A 42 -21.43 -3.27 -12.01
CA THR A 42 -21.32 -4.71 -11.59
C THR A 42 -19.95 -5.26 -12.00
N SER A 43 -19.58 -5.12 -13.27
CA SER A 43 -18.26 -5.52 -13.81
C SER A 43 -17.10 -4.81 -13.09
N SER A 44 -17.22 -3.50 -12.83
CA SER A 44 -16.18 -2.72 -12.15
C SER A 44 -15.95 -3.17 -10.70
N LYS A 45 -17.02 -3.41 -9.92
CA LYS A 45 -16.91 -3.82 -8.51
C LYS A 45 -16.36 -5.24 -8.35
N ALA A 46 -16.83 -6.19 -9.17
CA ALA A 46 -16.32 -7.57 -9.13
C ALA A 46 -14.83 -7.63 -9.52
N LYS A 47 -14.43 -6.87 -10.55
CA LYS A 47 -13.02 -6.77 -10.97
C LYS A 47 -12.13 -6.16 -9.88
N LEU A 48 -12.60 -5.12 -9.20
CA LEU A 48 -11.87 -4.52 -8.08
C LEU A 48 -11.72 -5.48 -6.89
N LEU A 49 -12.77 -6.23 -6.54
CA LEU A 49 -12.69 -7.22 -5.47
C LEU A 49 -11.73 -8.37 -5.82
N PHE A 50 -11.73 -8.82 -7.07
CA PHE A 50 -10.77 -9.82 -7.54
C PHE A 50 -9.34 -9.31 -7.47
N ALA A 51 -9.07 -8.10 -7.99
CA ALA A 51 -7.77 -7.47 -7.92
C ALA A 51 -7.28 -7.31 -6.47
N LEU A 52 -8.16 -6.86 -5.56
CA LEU A 52 -7.84 -6.71 -4.15
C LEU A 52 -7.44 -8.04 -3.51
N ARG A 53 -8.18 -9.12 -3.78
CA ARG A 53 -7.84 -10.47 -3.26
C ARG A 53 -6.53 -10.98 -3.82
N SER A 54 -6.33 -10.87 -5.14
CA SER A 54 -5.07 -11.25 -5.79
C SER A 54 -3.88 -10.52 -5.17
N THR A 55 -3.98 -9.19 -5.03
CA THR A 55 -2.92 -8.39 -4.41
C THR A 55 -2.69 -8.76 -2.94
N GLN A 56 -3.74 -9.13 -2.19
CA GLN A 56 -3.59 -9.59 -0.81
C GLN A 56 -2.86 -10.94 -0.73
N GLU A 57 -3.17 -11.87 -1.64
CA GLU A 57 -2.49 -13.16 -1.75
C GLU A 57 -1.01 -12.99 -2.14
N ASP A 58 -0.74 -12.15 -3.14
CA ASP A 58 0.63 -11.83 -3.58
C ASP A 58 1.45 -11.22 -2.43
N ASN A 59 0.88 -10.25 -1.69
CA ASN A 59 1.54 -9.65 -0.53
C ASN A 59 1.83 -10.66 0.58
N LYS A 60 0.90 -11.60 0.83
CA LYS A 60 1.12 -12.67 1.79
C LYS A 60 2.29 -13.56 1.36
N TYR A 61 2.32 -13.97 0.10
CA TYR A 61 3.41 -14.78 -0.46
C TYR A 61 4.75 -14.06 -0.34
N LEU A 62 4.83 -12.79 -0.77
CA LEU A 62 6.04 -11.99 -0.68
C LEU A 62 6.53 -11.80 0.77
N ASN A 63 5.61 -11.71 1.74
CA ASN A 63 5.97 -11.61 3.14
C ASN A 63 6.62 -12.91 3.67
N GLU A 64 6.09 -14.07 3.30
CA GLU A 64 6.69 -15.36 3.67
C GLU A 64 8.06 -15.58 2.99
N GLU A 65 8.19 -15.22 1.71
CA GLU A 65 9.48 -15.26 1.00
C GLU A 65 10.51 -14.34 1.66
N ASN A 66 10.13 -13.10 2.01
CA ASN A 66 11.02 -12.18 2.75
C ASN A 66 11.47 -12.75 4.09
N LYS A 67 10.56 -13.41 4.83
CA LYS A 67 10.92 -14.07 6.09
C LYS A 67 11.91 -15.21 5.87
N SER A 68 11.68 -16.03 4.84
CA SER A 68 12.58 -17.12 4.45
C SER A 68 13.97 -16.59 4.07
N LEU A 69 14.04 -15.55 3.25
CA LEU A 69 15.28 -14.91 2.84
C LEU A 69 16.04 -14.31 4.03
N ASN A 70 15.34 -13.61 4.93
CA ASN A 70 15.94 -13.06 6.14
C ASN A 70 16.54 -14.15 7.03
N ASN A 71 15.85 -15.28 7.20
CA ASN A 71 16.40 -16.41 7.97
C ASN A 71 17.67 -16.95 7.32
N ARG A 72 17.68 -17.13 6.00
CA ARG A 72 18.86 -17.61 5.26
C ARG A 72 20.03 -16.63 5.34
N LEU A 73 19.76 -15.32 5.24
CA LEU A 73 20.78 -14.29 5.41
C LEU A 73 21.38 -14.33 6.81
N SER A 74 20.54 -14.44 7.86
CA SER A 74 21.03 -14.57 9.24
C SER A 74 21.93 -15.80 9.41
N THR A 75 21.55 -16.95 8.84
CA THR A 75 22.40 -18.16 8.88
C THR A 75 23.75 -17.92 8.20
N LEU A 76 23.75 -17.28 7.03
CA LEU A 76 24.99 -16.98 6.31
C LEU A 76 25.87 -16.00 7.08
N GLU A 77 25.29 -14.99 7.74
CA GLU A 77 26.02 -14.04 8.58
C GLU A 77 26.72 -14.75 9.76
N ASP A 78 26.04 -15.71 10.39
CA ASP A 78 26.61 -16.52 11.46
C ASP A 78 27.76 -17.41 10.95
N GLU A 79 27.58 -18.08 9.80
CA GLU A 79 28.64 -18.88 9.17
C GLU A 79 29.86 -18.03 8.81
N MET A 80 29.65 -16.84 8.24
CA MET A 80 30.74 -15.90 7.92
C MET A 80 31.49 -15.43 9.17
N LYS A 81 30.78 -15.26 10.29
CA LYS A 81 31.40 -14.89 11.56
C LYS A 81 32.28 -16.02 12.09
N GLU A 82 31.86 -17.27 11.98
CA GLU A 82 32.68 -18.43 12.37
C GLU A 82 33.91 -18.58 11.46
N ILE A 83 33.76 -18.40 10.15
CA ILE A 83 34.88 -18.42 9.21
C ILE A 83 35.90 -17.33 9.56
N ARG A 84 35.44 -16.11 9.89
CA ARG A 84 36.34 -15.03 10.31
C ARG A 84 37.13 -15.38 11.57
N LYS A 85 36.47 -15.94 12.58
CA LYS A 85 37.14 -16.39 13.82
C LYS A 85 38.19 -17.47 13.53
N MET A 86 37.87 -18.43 12.65
CA MET A 86 38.84 -19.45 12.24
C MET A 86 40.05 -18.82 11.55
N GLN A 87 39.83 -17.89 10.61
CA GLN A 87 40.92 -17.18 9.94
C GLN A 87 41.82 -16.41 10.91
N GLU A 88 41.22 -15.75 11.91
CA GLU A 88 41.97 -15.06 12.98
C GLU A 88 42.83 -16.04 13.80
N LEU A 89 42.30 -17.22 14.15
CA LEU A 89 43.06 -18.26 14.83
C LEU A 89 44.23 -18.79 13.99
N PHE A 90 44.01 -19.03 12.70
CA PHE A 90 45.09 -19.47 11.78
C PHE A 90 46.17 -18.40 11.63
N ALA A 91 45.78 -17.13 11.50
CA ALA A 91 46.73 -16.02 11.43
C ALA A 91 47.57 -15.89 12.72
N ALA A 92 46.93 -16.05 13.89
CA ALA A 92 47.62 -16.05 15.18
C ALA A 92 48.61 -17.22 15.33
N GLN A 93 48.25 -18.42 14.85
CA GLN A 93 49.15 -19.58 14.85
C GLN A 93 50.35 -19.39 13.92
N GLN A 94 50.16 -18.86 12.71
CA GLN A 94 51.26 -18.59 11.79
C GLN A 94 52.25 -17.55 12.33
N SER A 95 51.78 -16.57 13.11
CA SER A 95 52.65 -15.63 13.82
C SER A 95 53.53 -16.32 14.88
N HIS A 96 53.09 -17.42 15.47
CA HIS A 96 53.86 -18.14 16.51
C HIS A 96 54.93 -19.06 15.91
N VAL A 97 54.73 -19.52 14.68
CA VAL A 97 55.71 -20.31 13.92
C VAL A 97 56.63 -19.36 13.14
N GLN A 98 57.46 -18.59 13.85
CA GLN A 98 58.67 -18.09 13.19
C GLN A 98 59.57 -19.28 12.82
N PRO A 99 60.22 -19.26 11.64
CA PRO A 99 61.12 -20.34 11.27
C PRO A 99 62.23 -20.44 12.30
N MET A 100 62.37 -21.61 12.94
CA MET A 100 63.65 -22.00 13.52
C MET A 100 64.65 -22.04 12.36
N THR A 101 65.26 -20.91 12.05
CA THR A 101 66.45 -20.86 11.22
C THR A 101 67.53 -21.53 12.02
N SER A 102 67.65 -22.85 11.85
CA SER A 102 68.83 -23.58 12.33
C SER A 102 70.01 -22.99 11.56
N PRO A 103 71.01 -22.39 12.23
CA PRO A 103 72.21 -21.97 11.53
C PRO A 103 72.92 -23.26 11.12
N VAL A 104 72.89 -23.57 9.82
CA VAL A 104 73.83 -24.53 9.25
C VAL A 104 75.20 -23.87 9.37
N SER A 105 75.96 -24.29 10.38
CA SER A 105 77.40 -24.06 10.45
C SER A 105 78.07 -24.98 9.45
N THR A 106 78.62 -24.40 8.40
CA THR A 106 79.55 -25.09 7.51
C THR A 106 80.96 -24.78 8.02
N GLU A 107 81.62 -25.81 8.55
CA GLU A 107 83.08 -25.87 8.72
C GLU A 107 83.64 -26.93 7.77
#